data_AF-A0A8T6KYX0-F1
#
_entry.id   AF-A0A8T6KYX0-F1
#
_cell.length_a   1.000
_cell.length_b   1.000
_cell.length_c   1.000
_cell.angle_alpha   90.00
_cell.angle_beta   90.00
_cell.angle_gamma   90.00
#
_symmetry.space_group_name_H-M   'P 1'
#
loop_
_entity.id
_entity.type
_entity.pdbx_description
1 polymer ?
#
loop_
_entity_poly.entity_id
_entity_poly.type
_entity_poly.pdbx_seq_one_letter_code
_entity_poly.pdbx_strand_id
1 'polypeptide(L)'
;LWDTLQVVDSAESLAVIKRLPQVEAGLDGFSDEEVLQAIAAMKSGTAGGRNVKDVELDALLGAPEGFGDDMPINPDFHARRLPENSWRHSSLSDGIAAVIQLHRLKEVLALIGFTRLEAAMRDIHGEYDTDVERADIALEPRWFPAVENRGEGVFLQLRSEAVRQWARKPAVRKRRDELFAGHQAWIESRKIQHAFPGAEYILLHTLAHLLIQSLAMRCGYPATSIRERIYVEEGGFGLLLYTGSPDAEGTLGGLVQQGRHIEDHLADALRMGQLCSNDPICAQHEPGESLEHRWLHGAACHGCALIAEPSCEMRNDYLDRALVVPVLGTEDAAFFPPL
;
A
#
# COMPACT_ATOMS: atom_id res chain seq x y z
N LEU A 1 7.70 -14.54 -18.89
CA LEU A 1 9.03 -14.07 -19.32
C LEU A 1 10.14 -14.98 -18.80
N TRP A 2 10.22 -15.24 -17.49
CA TRP A 2 11.30 -16.04 -16.92
C TRP A 2 11.45 -17.45 -17.51
N ASP A 3 10.35 -18.17 -17.77
CA ASP A 3 10.41 -19.52 -18.36
C ASP A 3 11.15 -19.57 -19.71
N THR A 4 11.15 -18.45 -20.43
CA THR A 4 11.85 -18.28 -21.70
C THR A 4 13.25 -17.69 -21.50
N LEU A 5 13.44 -16.79 -20.53
CA LEU A 5 14.72 -16.12 -20.29
C LEU A 5 15.72 -16.97 -19.50
N GLN A 6 15.27 -17.99 -18.76
CA GLN A 6 16.15 -18.87 -18.00
C GLN A 6 17.18 -19.62 -18.85
N VAL A 7 16.97 -19.75 -20.16
CA VAL A 7 17.94 -20.40 -21.06
C VAL A 7 18.97 -19.43 -21.64
N VAL A 8 18.83 -18.12 -21.40
CA VAL A 8 19.77 -17.08 -21.90
C VAL A 8 21.06 -17.09 -21.09
N ASP A 9 22.18 -17.22 -21.78
CA ASP A 9 23.54 -17.32 -21.23
C ASP A 9 24.51 -16.30 -21.84
N SER A 10 24.10 -15.61 -22.91
CA SER A 10 24.93 -14.68 -23.67
C SER A 10 24.07 -13.62 -24.36
N ALA A 11 24.70 -12.53 -24.81
CA ALA A 11 24.02 -11.49 -25.60
C ALA A 11 23.45 -12.04 -26.92
N GLU A 12 24.09 -13.06 -27.49
CA GLU A 12 23.63 -13.72 -28.71
C GLU A 12 22.35 -14.52 -28.47
N SER A 13 22.28 -15.28 -27.37
CA SER A 13 21.05 -16.00 -27.01
C SER A 13 19.92 -15.04 -26.59
N LEU A 14 20.24 -13.91 -25.96
CA LEU A 14 19.26 -12.85 -25.68
C LEU A 14 18.69 -12.26 -26.98
N ALA A 15 19.54 -11.93 -27.96
CA ALA A 15 19.11 -11.38 -29.25
C ALA A 15 18.20 -12.34 -30.03
N VAL A 16 18.40 -13.65 -29.90
CA VAL A 16 17.51 -14.66 -30.49
C VAL A 16 16.16 -14.69 -29.79
N ILE A 17 16.14 -14.63 -28.45
CA ILE A 17 14.90 -14.70 -27.68
C ILE A 17 14.09 -13.40 -27.76
N LYS A 18 14.75 -12.24 -27.92
CA LYS A 18 14.08 -10.95 -28.21
C LYS A 18 13.30 -10.94 -29.53
N ARG A 19 13.52 -11.91 -30.44
CA ARG A 19 12.68 -12.04 -31.66
C ARG A 19 11.27 -12.54 -31.37
N LEU A 20 11.01 -13.05 -30.17
CA LEU A 20 9.66 -13.41 -29.75
C LEU A 20 8.92 -12.12 -29.38
N PRO A 21 7.77 -11.80 -30.01
CA PRO A 21 7.08 -10.53 -29.78
C PRO A 21 6.72 -10.25 -28.32
N GLN A 22 6.37 -11.31 -27.59
CA GLN A 22 6.08 -11.27 -26.14
C GLN A 22 7.29 -10.94 -25.27
N VAL A 23 8.50 -11.28 -25.71
CA VAL A 23 9.75 -10.95 -25.01
C VAL A 23 10.23 -9.57 -25.41
N GLU A 24 10.13 -9.22 -26.69
CA GLU A 24 10.43 -7.87 -27.18
C GLU A 24 9.60 -6.81 -26.44
N ALA A 25 8.27 -6.99 -26.40
CA ALA A 25 7.38 -6.08 -25.70
C ALA A 25 7.59 -6.08 -24.17
N GLY A 26 8.00 -7.21 -23.60
CA GLY A 26 8.26 -7.34 -22.16
C GLY A 26 9.61 -6.80 -21.70
N LEU A 27 10.56 -6.64 -22.61
CA LEU A 27 11.89 -6.06 -22.38
C LEU A 27 12.04 -4.67 -23.01
N ASP A 28 10.94 -4.10 -23.49
CA ASP A 28 10.93 -2.76 -24.07
C ASP A 28 11.35 -1.74 -23.01
N GLY A 29 12.27 -0.84 -23.37
CA GLY A 29 12.86 0.14 -22.45
C GLY A 29 14.07 -0.34 -21.63
N PHE A 30 14.46 -1.62 -21.68
CA PHE A 30 15.66 -2.13 -20.99
C PHE A 30 16.83 -2.39 -21.96
N SER A 31 18.04 -2.05 -21.54
CA SER A 31 19.25 -2.38 -22.31
C SER A 31 19.58 -3.87 -22.21
N ASP A 32 20.23 -4.42 -23.24
CA ASP A 32 20.62 -5.83 -23.26
C ASP A 32 21.56 -6.19 -22.10
N GLU A 33 22.39 -5.24 -21.66
CA GLU A 33 23.32 -5.42 -20.54
C GLU A 33 22.58 -5.51 -19.19
N GLU A 34 21.58 -4.65 -18.96
CA GLU A 34 20.71 -4.71 -17.77
C GLU A 34 19.93 -6.03 -17.72
N VAL A 35 19.40 -6.47 -18.86
CA VAL A 35 18.66 -7.74 -18.95
C VAL A 35 19.56 -8.93 -18.66
N LEU A 36 20.78 -8.97 -19.22
CA LEU A 36 21.74 -10.04 -18.96
C LEU A 36 22.21 -10.07 -17.50
N GLN A 37 22.46 -8.89 -16.89
CA GLN A 37 22.78 -8.80 -15.48
C GLN A 37 21.63 -9.32 -14.60
N ALA A 38 20.39 -8.95 -14.90
CA ALA A 38 19.22 -9.44 -14.17
C ALA A 38 19.05 -10.97 -14.30
N ILE A 39 19.26 -11.52 -15.50
CA ILE A 39 19.19 -12.97 -15.74
C ILE A 39 20.30 -13.70 -14.98
N ALA A 40 21.53 -13.18 -15.02
CA ALA A 40 22.67 -13.76 -14.30
C ALA A 40 22.41 -13.74 -12.78
N ALA A 41 21.91 -12.63 -12.24
CA ALA A 41 21.59 -12.46 -10.83
C ALA A 41 20.46 -13.40 -10.35
N MET A 42 19.43 -13.60 -11.16
CA MET A 42 18.36 -14.56 -10.88
C MET A 42 18.85 -16.01 -10.92
N LYS A 43 19.79 -16.35 -11.81
CA LYS A 43 20.37 -17.70 -11.91
C LYS A 43 21.32 -18.04 -10.76
N SER A 44 22.13 -17.08 -10.34
CA SER A 44 23.09 -17.27 -9.25
C SER A 44 22.44 -17.21 -7.86
N GLY A 45 21.17 -16.81 -7.77
CA GLY A 45 20.51 -16.53 -6.50
C GLY A 45 21.13 -15.34 -5.76
N THR A 46 21.97 -14.54 -6.44
CA THR A 46 22.67 -13.38 -5.89
C THR A 46 22.09 -12.06 -6.39
N ALA A 47 20.84 -12.05 -6.86
CA ALA A 47 20.09 -10.81 -6.93
C ALA A 47 20.09 -10.24 -5.51
N GLY A 48 20.99 -9.28 -5.23
CA GLY A 48 20.99 -8.52 -3.99
C GLY A 48 19.58 -7.99 -3.84
N GLY A 49 18.85 -8.58 -2.89
CA GLY A 49 17.41 -8.55 -2.91
C GLY A 49 16.93 -7.13 -2.78
N ARG A 50 16.52 -6.51 -3.90
CA ARG A 50 15.65 -5.35 -3.83
C ARG A 50 14.44 -5.76 -3.01
N ASN A 51 13.98 -4.88 -2.13
CA ASN A 51 12.84 -5.22 -1.33
C ASN A 51 11.64 -5.52 -2.25
N VAL A 52 10.79 -6.46 -1.88
CA VAL A 52 9.63 -6.85 -2.67
C VAL A 52 8.74 -5.64 -2.99
N LYS A 53 8.57 -4.72 -2.02
CA LYS A 53 7.79 -3.49 -2.22
C LYS A 53 8.43 -2.52 -3.21
N ASP A 54 9.76 -2.46 -3.32
CA ASP A 54 10.43 -1.66 -4.36
C ASP A 54 10.10 -2.18 -5.76
N VAL A 55 10.15 -3.50 -5.94
CA VAL A 55 9.89 -4.15 -7.22
C VAL A 55 8.42 -4.01 -7.62
N GLU A 56 7.51 -4.16 -6.67
CA GLU A 56 6.08 -3.91 -6.88
C GLU A 56 5.81 -2.46 -7.25
N LEU A 57 6.44 -1.50 -6.53
CA LEU A 57 6.26 -0.08 -6.79
C LEU A 57 6.75 0.28 -8.19
N ASP A 58 7.91 -0.21 -8.61
CA ASP A 58 8.41 -0.02 -9.98
C ASP A 58 7.44 -0.57 -11.03
N ALA A 59 6.87 -1.76 -10.80
CA ALA A 59 5.90 -2.36 -11.70
C ALA A 59 4.60 -1.55 -11.81
N LEU A 60 4.15 -0.96 -10.70
CA LEU A 60 3.00 -0.05 -10.67
C LEU A 60 3.32 1.25 -11.41
N LEU A 61 4.44 1.90 -11.11
CA LEU A 61 4.84 3.18 -11.71
C LEU A 61 5.17 3.06 -13.21
N GLY A 62 5.64 1.90 -13.65
CA GLY A 62 5.88 1.57 -15.04
C GLY A 62 4.61 1.24 -15.85
N ALA A 63 3.43 1.24 -15.23
CA ALA A 63 2.18 0.95 -15.94
C ALA A 63 1.93 1.97 -17.07
N PRO A 64 1.67 1.51 -18.31
CA PRO A 64 1.45 2.40 -19.43
C PRO A 64 0.15 3.18 -19.24
N GLU A 65 0.10 4.40 -19.79
CA GLU A 65 -1.11 5.20 -19.80
C GLU A 65 -2.20 4.55 -20.67
N GLY A 66 -3.44 4.55 -20.20
CA GLY A 66 -4.57 4.05 -20.97
C GLY A 66 -5.92 4.28 -20.29
N PHE A 67 -6.96 4.40 -21.12
CA PHE A 67 -8.34 4.59 -20.67
C PHE A 67 -9.31 3.80 -21.56
N GLY A 68 -10.13 2.94 -20.97
CA GLY A 68 -11.19 2.21 -21.67
C GLY A 68 -10.79 0.92 -22.40
N ASP A 69 -9.51 0.55 -22.39
CA ASP A 69 -9.03 -0.77 -22.85
C ASP A 69 -8.99 -1.75 -21.68
N ASP A 70 -10.17 -2.29 -21.34
CA ASP A 70 -10.34 -3.27 -20.26
C ASP A 70 -9.89 -4.69 -20.66
N MET A 71 -9.26 -4.87 -21.83
CA MET A 71 -8.82 -6.19 -22.31
C MET A 71 -7.44 -6.53 -21.73
N PRO A 72 -7.35 -7.50 -20.78
CA PRO A 72 -6.10 -7.80 -20.12
C PRO A 72 -5.18 -8.56 -21.08
N ILE A 73 -3.98 -8.00 -21.30
CA ILE A 73 -2.92 -8.65 -22.10
C ILE A 73 -2.30 -9.80 -21.30
N ASN A 74 -2.15 -9.61 -19.99
CA ASN A 74 -1.63 -10.61 -19.06
C ASN A 74 -2.74 -10.99 -18.05
N PRO A 75 -3.05 -12.29 -17.90
CA PRO A 75 -4.12 -12.74 -17.02
C PRO A 75 -3.83 -12.56 -15.52
N ASP A 76 -2.56 -12.42 -15.13
CA ASP A 76 -2.14 -12.36 -13.73
C ASP A 76 -1.86 -10.94 -13.24
N PHE A 77 -1.42 -10.04 -14.12
CA PHE A 77 -1.17 -8.64 -13.79
C PHE A 77 -1.43 -7.74 -15.00
N HIS A 78 -2.37 -6.81 -14.87
CA HIS A 78 -2.69 -5.84 -15.92
C HIS A 78 -3.06 -4.51 -15.29
N ALA A 79 -2.20 -3.51 -15.51
CA ALA A 79 -2.35 -2.17 -14.97
C ALA A 79 -2.34 -1.09 -16.06
N ARG A 80 -3.07 0.00 -15.81
CA ARG A 80 -3.16 1.17 -16.67
C ARG A 80 -3.13 2.44 -15.83
N ARG A 81 -2.19 3.34 -16.14
CA ARG A 81 -2.19 4.68 -15.57
C ARG A 81 -3.31 5.48 -16.21
N LEU A 82 -4.18 6.07 -15.39
CA LEU A 82 -5.25 6.94 -15.88
C LEU A 82 -4.70 8.28 -16.35
N PRO A 83 -5.12 8.76 -17.54
CA PRO A 83 -4.86 10.14 -17.96
C PRO A 83 -5.37 11.14 -16.92
N GLU A 84 -4.61 12.20 -16.62
CA GLU A 84 -4.97 13.13 -15.53
C GLU A 84 -6.37 13.74 -15.71
N ASN A 85 -6.75 14.08 -16.93
CA ASN A 85 -8.05 14.67 -17.25
C ASN A 85 -9.26 13.75 -16.97
N SER A 86 -9.04 12.45 -16.78
CA SER A 86 -10.13 11.49 -16.56
C SER A 86 -10.57 11.37 -15.11
N TRP A 87 -9.77 11.88 -14.16
CA TRP A 87 -10.02 11.70 -12.72
C TRP A 87 -9.72 12.95 -11.88
N ARG A 88 -8.94 13.90 -12.40
CA ARG A 88 -8.65 15.19 -11.78
C ARG A 88 -9.59 16.25 -12.32
N HIS A 89 -10.43 16.81 -11.47
CA HIS A 89 -11.41 17.85 -11.80
C HIS A 89 -11.26 19.11 -10.94
N SER A 90 -10.47 19.06 -9.85
CA SER A 90 -10.25 20.19 -8.95
C SER A 90 -8.82 20.24 -8.38
N SER A 91 -8.52 21.28 -7.60
CA SER A 91 -7.27 21.40 -6.85
C SER A 91 -7.20 20.47 -5.64
N LEU A 92 -8.30 19.80 -5.27
CA LEU A 92 -8.32 18.86 -4.13
C LEU A 92 -7.30 17.73 -4.31
N SER A 93 -7.16 17.26 -5.54
CA SER A 93 -6.26 16.19 -5.90
C SER A 93 -4.84 16.66 -6.21
N ASP A 94 -4.48 17.93 -6.00
CA ASP A 94 -3.15 18.48 -6.34
C ASP A 94 -1.99 17.72 -5.65
N GLY A 95 -2.24 17.13 -4.48
CA GLY A 95 -1.26 16.28 -3.78
C GLY A 95 -1.06 14.89 -4.41
N ILE A 96 -1.93 14.47 -5.34
CA ILE A 96 -1.88 13.15 -6.01
C ILE A 96 -1.12 13.31 -7.33
N ALA A 97 -0.14 12.44 -7.57
CA ALA A 97 0.67 12.39 -8.79
C ALA A 97 0.03 11.54 -9.89
N ALA A 98 -0.50 10.37 -9.53
CA ALA A 98 -1.04 9.42 -10.48
C ALA A 98 -2.08 8.51 -9.83
N VAL A 99 -2.98 8.01 -10.66
CA VAL A 99 -3.98 7.00 -10.32
C VAL A 99 -3.84 5.88 -11.33
N ILE A 100 -3.68 4.65 -10.85
CA ILE A 100 -3.41 3.49 -11.69
C ILE A 100 -4.48 2.45 -11.41
N GLN A 101 -5.18 2.05 -12.46
CA GLN A 101 -6.16 0.98 -12.44
C GLN A 101 -5.45 -0.36 -12.60
N LEU A 102 -5.67 -1.29 -11.68
CA LEU A 102 -5.24 -2.67 -11.78
C LEU A 102 -6.45 -3.52 -12.16
N HIS A 103 -6.59 -3.82 -13.45
CA HIS A 103 -7.68 -4.66 -13.96
C HIS A 103 -7.48 -6.14 -13.61
N ARG A 104 -6.22 -6.56 -13.46
CA ARG A 104 -5.86 -7.89 -12.97
C ARG A 104 -4.74 -7.76 -11.95
N LEU A 105 -4.97 -8.34 -10.77
CA LEU A 105 -3.98 -8.50 -9.72
C LEU A 105 -4.14 -9.91 -9.15
N LYS A 106 -3.03 -10.66 -9.14
CA LYS A 106 -2.95 -11.97 -8.50
C LYS A 106 -2.22 -11.84 -7.17
N GLU A 107 -2.89 -12.20 -6.09
CA GLU A 107 -2.31 -12.32 -4.75
C GLU A 107 -2.18 -13.81 -4.40
N VAL A 108 -1.03 -14.21 -3.87
CA VAL A 108 -0.83 -15.58 -3.36
C VAL A 108 -0.50 -15.49 -1.87
N LEU A 109 -1.37 -16.06 -1.04
CA LEU A 109 -1.21 -16.10 0.42
C LEU A 109 -0.82 -17.51 0.84
N ALA A 110 0.35 -17.67 1.45
CA ALA A 110 0.81 -18.94 1.99
C ALA A 110 0.72 -18.94 3.53
N LEU A 111 0.17 -20.00 4.11
CA LEU A 111 0.20 -20.22 5.55
C LEU A 111 1.55 -20.84 5.94
N ILE A 112 2.38 -20.03 6.59
CA ILE A 112 3.76 -20.39 6.96
C ILE A 112 3.90 -20.90 8.40
N GLY A 113 2.88 -20.76 9.25
CA GLY A 113 2.92 -21.19 10.64
C GLY A 113 1.84 -20.53 11.49
N PHE A 114 1.90 -20.76 12.80
CA PHE A 114 0.98 -20.20 13.77
C PHE A 114 1.71 -19.46 14.88
N THR A 115 1.08 -18.41 15.39
CA THR A 115 1.48 -17.71 16.62
C THR A 115 0.35 -17.79 17.64
N ARG A 116 0.67 -17.87 18.93
CA ARG A 116 -0.35 -18.08 19.99
C ARG A 116 -0.56 -16.88 20.92
N LEU A 117 0.47 -16.04 21.12
CA LEU A 117 0.46 -14.96 22.11
C LEU A 117 0.81 -13.62 21.48
N GLU A 118 1.89 -13.59 20.71
CA GLU A 118 2.37 -12.41 20.02
C GLU A 118 2.25 -12.65 18.52
N ALA A 119 1.64 -11.71 17.82
CA ALA A 119 1.54 -11.79 16.37
C ALA A 119 2.85 -11.29 15.76
N ALA A 120 3.42 -12.07 14.84
CA ALA A 120 4.58 -11.66 14.05
C ALA A 120 4.23 -10.39 13.26
N MET A 121 4.94 -9.31 13.55
CA MET A 121 4.69 -8.01 12.96
C MET A 121 5.48 -7.89 11.67
N ARG A 122 4.97 -7.08 10.75
CA ARG A 122 5.68 -6.73 9.54
C ARG A 122 6.28 -5.35 9.69
N ASP A 123 7.49 -5.16 9.19
CA ASP A 123 8.03 -3.82 8.99
C ASP A 123 7.32 -3.12 7.81
N ILE A 124 7.71 -1.88 7.54
CA ILE A 124 7.13 -1.09 6.44
C ILE A 124 7.39 -1.73 5.06
N HIS A 125 8.42 -2.57 4.96
CA HIS A 125 8.83 -3.26 3.75
C HIS A 125 8.14 -4.64 3.58
N GLY A 126 7.30 -5.02 4.53
CA GLY A 126 6.54 -6.27 4.50
C GLY A 126 7.33 -7.50 4.95
N GLU A 127 8.52 -7.32 5.52
CA GLU A 127 9.32 -8.38 6.12
C GLU A 127 8.85 -8.64 7.55
N TYR A 128 8.88 -9.90 7.98
CA TYR A 128 8.45 -10.27 9.32
C TYR A 128 9.57 -10.07 10.33
N ASP A 129 9.25 -9.41 11.45
CA ASP A 129 10.14 -9.30 12.60
C ASP A 129 10.52 -10.70 13.11
N THR A 130 11.80 -10.89 13.42
CA THR A 130 12.36 -12.18 13.89
C THR A 130 12.12 -12.44 15.38
N ASP A 131 11.54 -11.47 16.09
CA ASP A 131 11.39 -11.50 17.55
C ASP A 131 10.30 -12.48 18.01
N VAL A 132 9.47 -12.99 17.10
CA VAL A 132 8.39 -13.92 17.39
C VAL A 132 8.69 -15.32 16.86
N GLU A 133 8.77 -16.29 17.77
CA GLU A 133 8.89 -17.71 17.42
C GLU A 133 7.56 -18.21 16.85
N ARG A 134 7.59 -18.61 15.57
CA ARG A 134 6.45 -19.21 14.87
C ARG A 134 6.47 -20.71 15.06
N ALA A 135 5.31 -21.29 15.36
CA ALA A 135 5.14 -22.73 15.26
C ALA A 135 5.02 -23.12 13.78
N ASP A 136 6.00 -23.85 13.27
CA ASP A 136 6.00 -24.32 11.89
C ASP A 136 4.80 -25.23 11.59
N ILE A 137 4.33 -25.20 10.34
CA ILE A 137 3.24 -26.08 9.87
C ILE A 137 3.64 -27.57 9.82
N ALA A 138 4.93 -27.85 9.79
CA ALA A 138 5.53 -29.18 9.74
C ALA A 138 6.98 -29.10 10.26
N LEU A 139 7.55 -30.23 10.67
CA LEU A 139 8.94 -30.30 11.15
C LEU A 139 9.98 -29.88 10.10
N GLU A 140 9.73 -30.21 8.83
CA GLU A 140 10.59 -29.86 7.68
C GLU A 140 9.68 -29.50 6.49
N PRO A 141 9.17 -28.25 6.42
CA PRO A 141 8.22 -27.87 5.38
C PRO A 141 8.90 -27.86 4.00
N ARG A 142 8.37 -28.68 3.08
CA ARG A 142 8.78 -28.69 1.64
C ARG A 142 7.76 -28.02 0.72
N TRP A 143 6.59 -27.71 1.25
CA TRP A 143 5.49 -27.03 0.56
C TRP A 143 4.66 -26.29 1.61
N PHE A 144 3.99 -25.22 1.20
CA PHE A 144 3.07 -24.46 2.05
C PHE A 144 1.67 -24.48 1.43
N PRO A 145 0.60 -24.67 2.24
CA PRO A 145 -0.74 -24.47 1.75
C PRO A 145 -0.92 -22.99 1.41
N ALA A 146 -1.41 -22.72 0.21
CA ALA A 146 -1.60 -21.38 -0.30
C ALA A 146 -2.97 -21.20 -0.95
N VAL A 147 -3.45 -19.97 -0.93
CA VAL A 147 -4.65 -19.54 -1.65
C VAL A 147 -4.20 -18.55 -2.74
N GLU A 148 -4.66 -18.78 -3.97
CA GLU A 148 -4.52 -17.83 -5.07
C GLU A 148 -5.80 -17.00 -5.17
N ASN A 149 -5.67 -15.71 -4.92
CA ASN A 149 -6.71 -14.73 -5.12
C ASN A 149 -6.46 -13.99 -6.43
N ARG A 150 -7.51 -13.85 -7.23
CA ARG A 150 -7.52 -12.99 -8.41
C ARG A 150 -8.52 -11.90 -8.16
N GLY A 151 -8.13 -10.69 -8.52
CA GLY A 151 -8.93 -9.52 -8.27
C GLY A 151 -8.43 -8.32 -9.03
N GLU A 152 -8.80 -7.17 -8.49
CA GLU A 152 -8.58 -5.87 -9.09
C GLU A 152 -8.20 -4.85 -8.02
N GLY A 153 -7.76 -3.67 -8.45
CA GLY A 153 -7.34 -2.63 -7.53
C GLY A 153 -7.19 -1.26 -8.15
N VAL A 154 -6.94 -0.29 -7.28
CA VAL A 154 -6.61 1.08 -7.62
C VAL A 154 -5.41 1.48 -6.79
N PHE A 155 -4.36 1.93 -7.46
CA PHE A 155 -3.18 2.50 -6.83
C PHE A 155 -3.19 4.02 -6.96
N LEU A 156 -2.90 4.69 -5.85
CA LEU A 156 -2.78 6.14 -5.77
C LEU A 156 -1.34 6.49 -5.39
N GLN A 157 -0.70 7.30 -6.24
CA GLN A 157 0.62 7.85 -5.97
C GLN A 157 0.46 9.28 -5.46
N LEU A 158 1.05 9.61 -4.31
CA LEU A 158 1.19 11.00 -3.88
C LEU A 158 2.42 11.65 -4.52
N ARG A 159 2.37 12.97 -4.74
CA ARG A 159 3.52 13.71 -5.25
C ARG A 159 4.64 13.71 -4.20
N SER A 160 5.76 13.08 -4.53
CA SER A 160 6.89 12.93 -3.59
C SER A 160 7.40 14.24 -3.02
N GLU A 161 7.46 15.29 -3.84
CA GLU A 161 7.87 16.62 -3.37
C GLU A 161 6.85 17.21 -2.38
N ALA A 162 5.55 17.05 -2.62
CA ALA A 162 4.51 17.53 -1.73
C ALA A 162 4.59 16.83 -0.36
N VAL A 163 4.77 15.51 -0.35
CA VAL A 163 4.93 14.72 0.90
C VAL A 163 6.17 15.15 1.66
N ARG A 164 7.32 15.29 0.97
CA ARG A 164 8.58 15.73 1.61
C ARG A 164 8.51 17.16 2.16
N GLN A 165 7.83 18.08 1.47
CA GLN A 165 7.61 19.43 1.97
C GLN A 165 6.66 19.45 3.17
N TRP A 166 5.56 18.68 3.10
CA TRP A 166 4.63 18.50 4.20
C TRP A 166 5.32 17.95 5.46
N ALA A 167 6.13 16.90 5.33
CA ALA A 167 6.85 16.27 6.44
C ALA A 167 7.82 17.23 7.17
N ARG A 168 8.27 18.29 6.49
CA ARG A 168 9.16 19.33 7.06
C ARG A 168 8.42 20.41 7.85
N LYS A 169 7.09 20.52 7.72
CA LYS A 169 6.30 21.52 8.45
C LYS A 169 6.49 21.35 9.96
N PRO A 170 6.64 22.45 10.74
CA PRO A 170 6.83 22.36 12.19
C PRO A 170 5.74 21.57 12.92
N ALA A 171 4.46 21.79 12.55
CA ALA A 171 3.32 21.08 13.14
C ALA A 171 3.37 19.56 12.86
N VAL A 172 3.77 19.16 11.63
CA VAL A 172 3.93 17.75 11.26
C VAL A 172 5.07 17.10 12.03
N ARG A 173 6.21 17.80 12.14
CA ARG A 173 7.36 17.32 12.93
C ARG A 173 7.00 17.13 14.40
N LYS A 174 6.30 18.10 14.99
CA LYS A 174 5.80 18.02 16.36
C LYS A 174 4.88 16.80 16.52
N ARG A 175 3.89 16.63 15.63
CA ARG A 175 2.95 15.51 15.69
C ARG A 175 3.63 14.15 15.49
N ARG A 176 4.62 14.08 14.61
CA ARG A 176 5.47 12.91 14.42
C ARG A 176 6.25 12.57 15.69
N ASP A 177 6.80 13.57 16.38
CA ASP A 177 7.57 13.36 17.60
C ASP A 177 6.66 12.86 18.76
N GLU A 178 5.41 13.32 18.82
CA GLU A 178 4.37 12.78 19.73
C GLU A 178 4.08 11.29 19.43
N LEU A 179 3.82 10.95 18.15
CA LEU A 179 3.61 9.57 17.71
C LEU A 179 4.84 8.68 17.97
N PHE A 180 6.04 9.22 17.79
CA PHE A 180 7.28 8.53 18.08
C PHE A 180 7.44 8.25 19.58
N ALA A 181 7.08 9.19 20.46
CA ALA A 181 7.08 8.95 21.90
C ALA A 181 6.11 7.81 22.29
N GLY A 182 4.92 7.78 21.68
CA GLY A 182 3.99 6.66 21.84
C GLY A 182 4.56 5.32 21.36
N HIS A 183 5.23 5.31 20.21
CA HIS A 183 5.93 4.14 19.72
C HIS A 183 7.03 3.67 20.68
N GLN A 184 7.83 4.59 21.25
CA GLN A 184 8.86 4.24 22.25
C GLN A 184 8.26 3.59 23.49
N ALA A 185 7.20 4.17 24.05
CA ALA A 185 6.49 3.59 25.19
C ALA A 185 5.95 2.17 24.87
N TRP A 186 5.44 1.98 23.64
CA TRP A 186 4.93 0.69 23.19
C TRP A 186 6.02 -0.37 23.07
N ILE A 187 7.14 -0.10 22.39
CA ILE A 187 8.25 -1.06 22.26
C ILE A 187 8.86 -1.40 23.63
N GLU A 188 8.99 -0.41 24.54
CA GLU A 188 9.49 -0.63 25.89
C GLU A 188 8.57 -1.54 26.70
N SER A 189 7.26 -1.32 26.62
CA SER A 189 6.27 -2.13 27.33
C SER A 189 6.23 -3.59 26.86
N ARG A 190 6.45 -3.82 25.57
CA ARG A 190 6.39 -5.14 24.92
C ARG A 190 7.75 -5.82 24.84
N LYS A 191 8.85 -5.10 25.10
CA LYS A 191 10.24 -5.60 25.03
C LYS A 191 10.60 -6.18 23.65
N ILE A 192 10.17 -5.48 22.61
CA ILE A 192 10.35 -5.85 21.21
C ILE A 192 11.27 -4.85 20.51
N GLN A 193 11.83 -5.24 19.36
CA GLN A 193 12.48 -4.32 18.45
C GLN A 193 11.57 -4.13 17.22
N HIS A 194 11.16 -2.90 16.99
CA HIS A 194 10.36 -2.55 15.81
C HIS A 194 10.70 -1.12 15.41
N ALA A 195 10.90 -0.88 14.12
CA ALA A 195 11.22 0.45 13.63
C ALA A 195 9.97 1.35 13.64
N PHE A 196 10.15 2.64 13.93
CA PHE A 196 9.06 3.60 13.78
C PHE A 196 8.78 3.83 12.29
N PRO A 197 7.54 3.65 11.80
CA PRO A 197 7.23 3.71 10.38
C PRO A 197 7.32 5.11 9.76
N GLY A 198 7.33 6.18 10.56
CA GLY A 198 7.40 7.56 10.07
C GLY A 198 6.04 8.21 9.79
N ALA A 199 6.03 9.53 9.65
CA ALA A 199 4.78 10.29 9.45
C ALA A 199 4.18 10.04 8.06
N GLU A 200 5.04 9.83 7.07
CA GLU A 200 4.69 9.55 5.68
C GLU A 200 3.93 8.23 5.54
N TYR A 201 4.35 7.19 6.27
CA TYR A 201 3.63 5.93 6.34
C TYR A 201 2.27 6.12 7.01
N ILE A 202 2.23 6.79 8.16
CA ILE A 202 0.97 7.03 8.91
C ILE A 202 -0.03 7.82 8.07
N LEU A 203 0.45 8.80 7.29
CA LEU A 203 -0.36 9.56 6.32
C LEU A 203 -1.01 8.62 5.30
N LEU A 204 -0.21 7.81 4.60
CA LEU A 204 -0.73 6.92 3.55
C LEU A 204 -1.64 5.83 4.12
N HIS A 205 -1.26 5.24 5.25
CA HIS A 205 -2.04 4.23 5.96
C HIS A 205 -3.40 4.78 6.40
N THR A 206 -3.42 5.96 7.03
CA THR A 206 -4.68 6.58 7.45
C THR A 206 -5.52 6.99 6.23
N LEU A 207 -4.89 7.51 5.17
CA LEU A 207 -5.60 7.85 3.94
C LEU A 207 -6.23 6.60 3.28
N ALA A 208 -5.52 5.48 3.26
CA ALA A 208 -6.02 4.21 2.73
C ALA A 208 -7.26 3.75 3.48
N HIS A 209 -7.27 3.83 4.82
CA HIS A 209 -8.45 3.51 5.63
C HIS A 209 -9.66 4.37 5.30
N LEU A 210 -9.48 5.70 5.20
CA LEU A 210 -10.56 6.62 4.84
C LEU A 210 -11.09 6.36 3.41
N LEU A 211 -10.19 6.05 2.48
CA LEU A 211 -10.56 5.69 1.10
C LEU A 211 -11.27 4.34 1.02
N ILE A 212 -10.86 3.32 1.78
CA ILE A 212 -11.56 2.02 1.84
C ILE A 212 -13.02 2.22 2.24
N GLN A 213 -13.28 3.03 3.26
CA GLN A 213 -14.66 3.32 3.69
C GLN A 213 -15.45 4.02 2.59
N SER A 214 -14.86 5.01 1.93
CA SER A 214 -15.49 5.74 0.81
C SER A 214 -15.76 4.84 -0.40
N LEU A 215 -14.80 3.99 -0.78
CA LEU A 215 -14.88 3.08 -1.92
C LEU A 215 -15.92 1.98 -1.70
N ALA A 216 -15.94 1.38 -0.51
CA ALA A 216 -16.88 0.31 -0.16
C ALA A 216 -18.35 0.73 -0.32
N MET A 217 -18.66 2.02 -0.21
CA MET A 217 -20.01 2.54 -0.40
C MET A 217 -20.47 2.52 -1.87
N ARG A 218 -19.55 2.43 -2.85
CA ARG A 218 -19.87 2.55 -4.29
C ARG A 218 -19.36 1.40 -5.16
N CYS A 219 -18.28 0.71 -4.76
CA CYS A 219 -17.64 -0.31 -5.60
C CYS A 219 -18.36 -1.67 -5.60
N GLY A 220 -19.34 -1.86 -4.71
CA GLY A 220 -20.09 -3.12 -4.58
C GLY A 220 -19.38 -4.21 -3.78
N TYR A 221 -18.18 -3.94 -3.26
CA TYR A 221 -17.49 -4.82 -2.31
C TYR A 221 -17.66 -4.27 -0.88
N PRO A 222 -17.86 -5.14 0.12
CA PRO A 222 -17.80 -4.71 1.51
C PRO A 222 -16.37 -4.26 1.86
N ALA A 223 -16.24 -3.32 2.80
CA ALA A 223 -14.93 -2.81 3.22
C ALA A 223 -13.97 -3.92 3.69
N THR A 224 -14.49 -5.01 4.25
CA THR A 224 -13.74 -6.19 4.69
C THR A 224 -13.07 -6.98 3.56
N SER A 225 -13.52 -6.77 2.32
CA SER A 225 -12.99 -7.43 1.12
C SER A 225 -12.04 -6.53 0.35
N ILE A 226 -11.81 -5.30 0.80
CA ILE A 226 -10.82 -4.38 0.24
C ILE A 226 -9.63 -4.36 1.20
N ARG A 227 -8.44 -4.66 0.69
CA ARG A 227 -7.17 -4.62 1.40
C ARG A 227 -6.35 -3.43 0.96
N GLU A 228 -5.44 -3.03 1.82
CA GLU A 228 -4.44 -2.02 1.50
C GLU A 228 -3.03 -2.63 1.40
N ARG A 229 -2.17 -1.91 0.68
CA ARG A 229 -0.73 -2.09 0.69
C ARG A 229 -0.06 -0.74 0.53
N ILE A 230 0.79 -0.37 1.48
CA ILE A 230 1.39 0.96 1.59
C ILE A 230 2.83 0.93 1.11
N TYR A 231 3.23 1.95 0.35
CA TYR A 231 4.56 2.10 -0.22
C TYR A 231 5.17 3.41 0.25
N VAL A 232 6.26 3.30 1.01
CA VAL A 232 7.11 4.42 1.46
C VAL A 232 8.55 4.06 1.13
N GLU A 233 8.88 4.17 -0.16
CA GLU A 233 10.15 3.70 -0.69
C GLU A 233 10.89 4.84 -1.41
N GLU A 234 12.13 4.58 -1.84
CA GLU A 234 12.90 5.55 -2.63
C GLU A 234 12.16 5.98 -3.92
N GLY A 235 11.44 5.04 -4.53
CA GLY A 235 10.64 5.25 -5.74
C GLY A 235 9.41 6.16 -5.54
N GLY A 236 8.98 6.40 -4.30
CA GLY A 236 7.92 7.34 -3.98
C GLY A 236 6.95 6.87 -2.90
N PHE A 237 5.85 7.61 -2.81
CA PHE A 237 4.80 7.43 -1.79
C PHE A 237 3.51 7.01 -2.48
N GLY A 238 2.95 5.88 -2.10
CA GLY A 238 1.71 5.41 -2.68
C GLY A 238 0.98 4.38 -1.83
N LEU A 239 -0.28 4.16 -2.19
CA LEU A 239 -1.13 3.16 -1.57
C LEU A 239 -1.86 2.39 -2.66
N LEU A 240 -1.91 1.07 -2.53
CA LEU A 240 -2.70 0.17 -3.37
C LEU A 240 -3.90 -0.31 -2.56
N LEU A 241 -5.09 -0.10 -3.09
CA LEU A 241 -6.32 -0.67 -2.57
C LEU A 241 -6.78 -1.75 -3.53
N TYR A 242 -6.97 -2.98 -3.04
CA TYR A 242 -7.25 -4.12 -3.90
C TYR A 242 -8.23 -5.11 -3.27
N THR A 243 -8.89 -5.91 -4.08
CA THR A 243 -9.84 -6.93 -3.58
C THR A 243 -9.08 -8.12 -2.97
N GLY A 244 -9.34 -8.41 -1.70
CA GLY A 244 -8.71 -9.49 -0.93
C GLY A 244 -9.47 -10.82 -0.91
N SER A 245 -10.50 -10.97 -1.76
CA SER A 245 -11.34 -12.16 -1.88
C SER A 245 -11.59 -12.50 -3.35
N PRO A 246 -11.68 -13.79 -3.71
CA PRO A 246 -11.97 -14.19 -5.09
C PRO A 246 -13.32 -13.61 -5.59
N ASP A 247 -13.35 -13.27 -6.89
CA ASP A 247 -14.32 -12.49 -7.70
C ASP A 247 -15.85 -12.73 -7.55
N ALA A 248 -16.38 -13.12 -6.40
CA ALA A 248 -17.79 -13.48 -6.25
C ALA A 248 -18.74 -12.29 -5.93
N GLU A 249 -18.23 -11.12 -5.54
CA GLU A 249 -19.08 -10.04 -4.96
C GLU A 249 -19.12 -8.70 -5.73
N GLY A 250 -18.45 -8.56 -6.87
CA GLY A 250 -18.43 -7.30 -7.65
C GLY A 250 -19.67 -7.10 -8.54
N THR A 251 -20.75 -6.49 -8.03
CA THR A 251 -21.99 -6.26 -8.79
C THR A 251 -22.20 -4.82 -9.30
N LEU A 252 -21.40 -3.86 -8.83
CA LEU A 252 -21.56 -2.41 -9.08
C LEU A 252 -20.41 -1.79 -9.90
N GLY A 253 -19.86 -2.52 -10.86
CA GLY A 253 -18.76 -2.04 -11.70
C GLY A 253 -17.37 -2.26 -11.11
N GLY A 254 -17.26 -2.77 -9.90
CA GLY A 254 -15.99 -3.18 -9.30
C GLY A 254 -15.14 -2.01 -8.78
N LEU A 255 -14.14 -2.36 -7.99
CA LEU A 255 -13.15 -1.45 -7.40
C LEU A 255 -12.33 -0.74 -8.49
N VAL A 256 -11.98 -1.43 -9.58
CA VAL A 256 -11.15 -0.83 -10.64
C VAL A 256 -11.85 0.36 -11.27
N GLN A 257 -13.17 0.28 -11.54
CA GLN A 257 -13.91 1.37 -12.18
C GLN A 257 -13.98 2.62 -11.31
N GLN A 258 -13.98 2.47 -9.97
CA GLN A 258 -13.98 3.60 -9.04
C GLN A 258 -12.70 4.44 -9.12
N GLY A 259 -11.61 3.92 -9.69
CA GLY A 259 -10.40 4.72 -9.95
C GLY A 259 -10.66 5.97 -10.79
N ARG A 260 -11.69 5.97 -11.65
CA ARG A 260 -12.10 7.15 -12.45
C ARG A 260 -12.80 8.22 -11.60
N HIS A 261 -13.40 7.82 -10.48
CA HIS A 261 -14.13 8.68 -9.55
C HIS A 261 -13.32 8.96 -8.27
N ILE A 262 -12.00 8.78 -8.33
CA ILE A 262 -11.17 8.81 -7.13
C ILE A 262 -11.14 10.18 -6.46
N GLU A 263 -11.32 11.28 -7.20
CA GLU A 263 -11.42 12.61 -6.60
C GLU A 263 -12.70 12.79 -5.79
N ASP A 264 -13.83 12.22 -6.24
CA ASP A 264 -15.07 12.20 -5.45
C ASP A 264 -14.87 11.36 -4.17
N HIS A 265 -14.22 10.21 -4.31
CA HIS A 265 -13.90 9.35 -3.17
C HIS A 265 -12.97 10.01 -2.18
N LEU A 266 -11.98 10.76 -2.67
CA LEU A 266 -11.09 11.58 -1.86
C LEU A 266 -11.88 12.67 -1.13
N ALA A 267 -12.76 13.41 -1.81
CA ALA A 267 -13.58 14.43 -1.18
C ALA A 267 -14.45 13.84 -0.05
N ASP A 268 -15.08 12.69 -0.28
CA ASP A 268 -15.88 12.00 0.73
C ASP A 268 -15.01 11.51 1.91
N ALA A 269 -13.86 10.89 1.62
CA ALA A 269 -12.91 10.40 2.62
C ALA A 269 -12.37 11.54 3.51
N LEU A 270 -12.01 12.67 2.91
CA LEU A 270 -11.52 13.85 3.65
C LEU A 270 -12.65 14.45 4.50
N ARG A 271 -13.88 14.54 3.98
CA ARG A 271 -15.03 15.04 4.74
C ARG A 271 -15.34 14.16 5.96
N MET A 272 -15.31 12.84 5.78
CA MET A 272 -15.50 11.87 6.85
C MET A 272 -14.37 11.94 7.89
N GLY A 273 -13.14 12.18 7.43
CA GLY A 273 -11.98 12.30 8.31
C GLY A 273 -11.97 13.58 9.17
N GLN A 274 -12.65 14.65 8.76
CA GLN A 274 -12.61 15.95 9.47
C GLN A 274 -13.31 15.91 10.83
N LEU A 275 -14.41 15.16 10.97
CA LEU A 275 -15.20 15.11 12.20
C LEU A 275 -15.55 13.66 12.56
N CYS A 276 -15.15 13.24 13.76
CA CYS A 276 -15.54 11.96 14.32
C CYS A 276 -16.75 12.15 15.27
N SER A 277 -17.65 11.16 15.33
CA SER A 277 -18.75 11.15 16.30
C SER A 277 -18.27 11.14 17.76
N ASN A 278 -17.02 10.73 18.00
CA ASN A 278 -16.38 10.70 19.32
C ASN A 278 -15.54 11.94 19.61
N ASP A 279 -15.62 12.99 18.79
CA ASP A 279 -14.96 14.26 19.08
C ASP A 279 -15.64 14.98 20.25
N PRO A 280 -14.88 15.67 21.13
CA PRO A 280 -13.45 15.98 21.00
C PRO A 280 -12.49 14.89 21.51
N ILE A 281 -12.98 13.82 22.14
CA ILE A 281 -12.13 12.79 22.76
C ILE A 281 -11.25 12.09 21.73
N CYS A 282 -11.79 11.77 20.55
CA CYS A 282 -11.00 11.18 19.47
C CYS A 282 -9.97 12.17 18.92
N ALA A 283 -10.38 13.40 18.60
CA ALA A 283 -9.51 14.45 18.09
C ALA A 283 -8.33 14.79 19.03
N GLN A 284 -8.58 14.84 20.34
CA GLN A 284 -7.62 15.24 21.36
C GLN A 284 -6.81 14.06 21.92
N HIS A 285 -6.92 12.88 21.31
CA HIS A 285 -6.12 11.74 21.75
C HIS A 285 -4.64 11.98 21.45
N GLU A 286 -3.84 11.97 22.52
CA GLU A 286 -2.39 12.11 22.48
C GLU A 286 -1.71 10.73 22.55
N PRO A 287 -0.83 10.39 21.60
CA PRO A 287 -0.03 9.19 21.67
C PRO A 287 0.84 9.17 22.94
N GLY A 288 1.08 7.99 23.52
CA GLY A 288 1.99 7.80 24.66
C GLY A 288 1.38 8.06 26.06
N GLU A 289 0.58 9.11 26.24
CA GLU A 289 0.01 9.45 27.57
C GLU A 289 -1.30 8.73 27.90
N SER A 290 -1.85 7.98 26.94
CA SER A 290 -3.13 7.30 27.08
C SER A 290 -3.07 6.14 28.08
N LEU A 291 -3.91 6.23 29.12
CA LEU A 291 -4.18 5.13 30.07
C LEU A 291 -4.82 3.90 29.40
N GLU A 292 -5.33 4.05 28.18
CA GLU A 292 -5.97 2.98 27.40
C GLU A 292 -4.97 2.15 26.58
N HIS A 293 -3.66 2.41 26.74
CA HIS A 293 -2.59 1.74 25.99
C HIS A 293 -2.69 1.90 24.46
N ARG A 294 -3.43 2.92 23.99
CA ARG A 294 -3.55 3.27 22.55
C ARG A 294 -2.37 4.10 22.08
N TRP A 295 -1.15 3.70 22.42
CA TRP A 295 0.05 4.51 22.23
C TRP A 295 0.41 4.77 20.76
N LEU A 296 -0.08 3.93 19.84
CA LEU A 296 0.21 4.03 18.41
C LEU A 296 -0.85 4.83 17.63
N HIS A 297 -1.85 5.39 18.32
CA HIS A 297 -2.94 6.14 17.71
C HIS A 297 -2.85 7.62 18.05
N GLY A 298 -3.02 8.47 17.04
CA GLY A 298 -3.36 9.87 17.23
C GLY A 298 -4.88 10.03 17.24
N ALA A 299 -5.40 10.89 16.36
CA ALA A 299 -6.84 11.06 16.18
C ALA A 299 -7.44 9.91 15.35
N ALA A 300 -7.57 8.74 15.97
CA ALA A 300 -8.11 7.53 15.34
C ALA A 300 -8.94 6.69 16.31
N CYS A 301 -10.12 6.23 15.86
CA CYS A 301 -10.95 5.23 16.56
C CYS A 301 -11.84 4.47 15.57
N HIS A 302 -12.61 3.49 16.06
CA HIS A 302 -13.59 2.73 15.26
C HIS A 302 -14.66 3.57 14.57
N GLY A 303 -14.91 4.79 15.07
CA GLY A 303 -15.89 5.69 14.45
C GLY A 303 -15.35 6.48 13.25
N CYS A 304 -14.04 6.48 12.99
CA CYS A 304 -13.47 7.27 11.89
C CYS A 304 -12.40 6.53 11.06
N ALA A 305 -11.39 5.94 11.69
CA ALA A 305 -10.19 5.50 10.98
C ALA A 305 -9.94 4.00 11.07
N LEU A 306 -10.40 3.30 12.09
CA LEU A 306 -10.16 1.86 12.19
C LEU A 306 -11.07 1.09 11.21
N ILE A 307 -10.51 0.09 10.53
CA ILE A 307 -11.21 -0.80 9.59
C ILE A 307 -11.10 -2.26 10.04
N ALA A 308 -11.64 -3.18 9.25
CA ALA A 308 -11.51 -4.62 9.52
C ALA A 308 -10.03 -5.04 9.52
N GLU A 309 -9.57 -5.76 10.54
CA GLU A 309 -8.17 -6.18 10.66
C GLU A 309 -7.63 -6.93 9.44
N PRO A 310 -8.38 -7.84 8.76
CA PRO A 310 -7.89 -8.53 7.55
C PRO A 310 -7.66 -7.61 6.34
N SER A 311 -8.19 -6.39 6.38
CA SER A 311 -8.01 -5.37 5.33
C SER A 311 -6.74 -4.55 5.51
N CYS A 312 -6.21 -4.47 6.74
CA CYS A 312 -5.11 -3.59 7.10
C CYS A 312 -3.80 -4.38 7.20
N GLU A 313 -2.75 -3.93 6.51
CA GLU A 313 -1.45 -4.61 6.58
C GLU A 313 -0.72 -4.38 7.91
N MET A 314 -1.10 -3.34 8.66
CA MET A 314 -0.52 -2.94 9.94
C MET A 314 -1.45 -3.17 11.14
N ARG A 315 -2.51 -3.99 10.98
CA ARG A 315 -3.47 -4.36 12.06
C ARG A 315 -4.07 -3.16 12.81
N ASN A 316 -4.39 -2.10 12.07
CA ASN A 316 -4.89 -0.83 12.59
C ASN A 316 -3.93 -0.09 13.54
N ASP A 317 -2.66 -0.47 13.66
CA ASP A 317 -1.66 0.29 14.42
C ASP A 317 -1.13 1.46 13.57
N TYR A 318 -0.71 2.56 14.21
CA TYR A 318 -0.17 3.74 13.52
C TYR A 318 -1.18 4.45 12.61
N LEU A 319 -2.23 5.02 13.22
CA LEU A 319 -3.27 5.80 12.54
C LEU A 319 -3.44 7.18 13.17
N ASP A 320 -3.59 8.20 12.33
CA ASP A 320 -3.89 9.57 12.78
C ASP A 320 -4.51 10.42 11.67
N ARG A 321 -5.81 10.71 11.76
CA ARG A 321 -6.51 11.52 10.74
C ARG A 321 -6.02 12.97 10.69
N ALA A 322 -5.36 13.46 11.75
CA ALA A 322 -4.78 14.81 11.77
C ALA A 322 -3.60 14.99 10.79
N LEU A 323 -2.96 13.90 10.36
CA LEU A 323 -1.96 13.94 9.28
C LEU A 323 -2.60 14.01 7.90
N VAL A 324 -3.86 13.58 7.75
CA VAL A 324 -4.58 13.57 6.47
C VAL A 324 -5.37 14.86 6.28
N VAL A 325 -6.18 15.25 7.27
CA VAL A 325 -7.12 16.39 7.24
C VAL A 325 -7.01 17.24 8.50
N PRO A 326 -7.44 18.51 8.47
CA PRO A 326 -7.53 19.32 9.68
C PRO A 326 -8.50 18.70 10.69
N VAL A 327 -8.06 18.61 11.94
CA VAL A 327 -8.81 18.01 13.06
C VAL A 327 -8.93 19.01 14.21
N LEU A 328 -10.05 18.94 14.93
CA LEU A 328 -10.33 19.82 16.07
C LEU A 328 -9.21 19.76 17.12
N GLY A 329 -8.59 20.90 17.43
CA GLY A 329 -7.61 21.00 18.51
C GLY A 329 -6.21 20.49 18.16
N THR A 330 -5.97 20.07 16.93
CA THR A 330 -4.63 19.74 16.43
C THR A 330 -4.06 20.91 15.62
N GLU A 331 -2.76 21.16 15.74
CA GLU A 331 -2.06 22.12 14.87
C GLU A 331 -2.13 21.68 13.40
N ASP A 332 -1.86 22.60 12.46
CA ASP A 332 -1.95 22.37 11.00
C ASP A 332 -0.90 21.35 10.49
N ALA A 333 -1.14 20.08 10.79
CA ALA A 333 -0.35 18.93 10.40
C ALA A 333 -0.96 18.17 9.20
N ALA A 334 -2.08 18.65 8.66
CA ALA A 334 -2.79 18.00 7.57
C ALA A 334 -2.01 18.08 6.25
N PHE A 335 -2.04 16.98 5.50
CA PHE A 335 -1.53 16.93 4.13
C PHE A 335 -2.52 17.59 3.15
N PHE A 336 -3.81 17.26 3.26
CA PHE A 336 -4.84 17.85 2.43
C PHE A 336 -5.41 19.12 3.08
N PRO A 337 -5.69 20.17 2.29
CA PRO A 337 -6.34 21.36 2.80
C PRO A 337 -7.79 21.06 3.22
N PRO A 338 -8.41 21.94 4.03
CA PRO A 338 -9.85 21.86 4.29
C PRO A 338 -10.64 21.99 2.98
N LEU A 339 -11.71 21.20 2.88
CA LEU A 339 -12.66 21.16 1.75
C LEU A 339 -13.46 22.45 1.58
#